data_AF-A0A969ICP5-F1
#
_entry.id   AF-A0A969ICP5-F1
#
_cell.length_a   1.000
_cell.length_b   1.000
_cell.length_c   1.000
_cell.angle_alpha   90.00
_cell.angle_beta   90.00
_cell.angle_gamma   90.00
#
_symmetry.space_group_name_H-M   'P 1'
#
loop_
_entity.id
_entity.type
_entity.pdbx_description
1 polymer ?
#
loop_
_entity_poly.entity_id
_entity_poly.type
_entity_poly.pdbx_seq_one_letter_code
_entity_poly.pdbx_strand_id
1 'polypeptide(L)'
;MAGSGGMLGEAFYHQFKDEYDVRCTDKDVNESWLSFLDFREYDEYRKDVMEFKPDYLFHLGAYTDLEFCEKNAGDTYATNTLSAENAVYIANEFDIPLLYISTAGIFDGEKDLYDDWDIPNPLGVYARSKFMGERFVVENAKRFLVCRAGWMMGAGPKKDKKFVQKLMR
;
A
#
# COMPACT_ATOMS: atom_id res chain seq x y z
N MET A 1 -0.65 6.35 8.70
CA MET A 1 -0.04 5.33 7.82
C MET A 1 -0.92 4.09 7.84
N ALA A 2 -1.64 3.82 6.75
CA ALA A 2 -2.56 2.69 6.63
C ALA A 2 -1.85 1.47 6.03
N GLY A 3 -2.07 0.28 6.62
CA GLY A 3 -1.40 -0.96 6.24
C GLY A 3 0.03 -1.05 6.75
N SER A 4 0.24 -0.66 8.00
CA SER A 4 1.58 -0.52 8.60
C SER A 4 2.11 -1.78 9.28
N GLY A 5 1.33 -2.87 9.34
CA GLY A 5 1.73 -4.13 9.98
C GLY A 5 2.71 -4.98 9.16
N GLY A 6 3.02 -4.55 7.94
CA GLY A 6 4.02 -5.17 7.07
C GLY A 6 5.42 -4.58 7.21
N MET A 7 6.35 -5.12 6.41
CA MET A 7 7.78 -4.73 6.43
C MET A 7 8.01 -3.23 6.22
N LEU A 8 7.32 -2.64 5.23
CA LEU A 8 7.50 -1.23 4.89
C LEU A 8 6.94 -0.32 5.98
N GLY A 9 5.80 -0.69 6.56
CA GLY A 9 5.17 0.06 7.66
C GLY A 9 6.06 0.13 8.90
N GLU A 10 6.71 -0.98 9.26
CA GLU A 10 7.68 -1.01 10.36
C GLU A 10 8.89 -0.11 10.07
N ALA A 11 9.46 -0.18 8.87
CA ALA A 11 10.58 0.69 8.48
C ALA A 11 10.19 2.18 8.56
N PHE A 12 9.00 2.52 8.06
CA PHE A 12 8.47 3.88 8.14
C PHE A 12 8.23 4.33 9.57
N TYR A 13 7.63 3.48 10.41
CA TYR A 13 7.43 3.80 11.82
C TYR A 13 8.75 4.12 12.52
N HIS A 14 9.77 3.28 12.37
CA HIS A 14 11.07 3.53 13.00
C HIS A 14 11.78 4.77 12.45
N GLN A 15 11.58 5.11 11.18
CA GLN A 15 12.18 6.29 10.57
C GLN A 15 11.51 7.60 11.00
N PHE A 16 10.20 7.60 11.24
CA PHE A 16 9.44 8.85 11.45
C PHE A 16 8.98 9.08 12.89
N LYS A 17 8.90 8.04 13.76
CA LYS A 17 8.30 8.15 15.10
C LYS A 17 8.94 9.18 16.05
N ASP A 18 10.21 9.51 15.84
CA ASP A 18 10.95 10.41 16.75
C ASP A 18 10.84 11.88 16.32
N GLU A 19 10.45 12.13 15.07
CA GLU A 19 10.36 13.48 14.48
C GLU A 19 8.92 13.90 14.17
N TYR A 20 8.00 12.94 14.04
CA TYR A 20 6.61 13.18 13.64
C TYR A 20 5.62 12.49 14.59
N ASP A 21 4.44 13.08 14.73
CA ASP A 21 3.30 12.36 15.29
C ASP A 21 2.80 11.35 14.25
N VAL A 22 2.85 10.06 14.60
CA VAL A 22 2.56 8.97 13.67
C VAL A 22 1.39 8.12 14.18
N ARG A 23 0.32 8.07 13.39
CA ARG A 23 -0.74 7.05 13.55
C ARG A 23 -0.51 5.91 12.57
N CYS A 24 -0.29 4.71 13.10
CA CYS A 24 -0.06 3.50 12.32
C CYS A 24 -1.23 2.54 12.47
N THR A 25 -1.83 2.14 11.36
CA THR A 25 -3.00 1.25 11.38
C THR A 25 -2.80 0.02 10.49
N ASP A 26 -3.38 -1.11 10.90
CA ASP A 26 -3.44 -2.34 10.10
C ASP A 26 -4.65 -3.19 10.52
N LYS A 27 -5.09 -4.10 9.65
CA LYS A 27 -6.11 -5.10 10.00
C LYS A 27 -5.53 -6.19 10.91
N ASP A 28 -4.23 -6.44 10.82
CA ASP A 28 -3.47 -7.36 11.67
C ASP A 28 -2.64 -6.56 12.68
N VAL A 29 -3.19 -6.39 13.88
CA VAL A 29 -2.56 -5.64 14.98
C VAL A 29 -1.49 -6.51 15.66
N ASN A 30 -0.36 -6.65 14.98
CA ASN A 30 0.73 -7.54 15.37
C ASN A 30 1.83 -6.85 16.21
N GLU A 31 1.71 -5.55 16.45
CA GLU A 31 2.65 -4.72 17.21
C GLU A 31 1.90 -3.74 18.13
N SER A 32 2.52 -3.33 19.24
CA SER A 32 1.90 -2.45 20.24
C SER A 32 1.62 -1.03 19.77
N TRP A 33 2.30 -0.58 18.70
CA TRP A 33 2.16 0.75 18.10
C TRP A 33 1.14 0.78 16.97
N LEU A 34 0.49 -0.35 16.67
CA LEU A 34 -0.58 -0.44 15.68
C LEU A 34 -1.95 -0.29 16.33
N SER A 35 -2.84 0.45 15.68
CA SER A 35 -4.29 0.38 15.93
C SER A 35 -5.01 -0.35 14.81
N PHE A 36 -6.16 -0.95 15.12
CA PHE A 36 -6.95 -1.67 14.13
C PHE A 36 -7.57 -0.69 13.12
N LEU A 37 -7.41 -1.00 11.83
CA LEU A 37 -8.19 -0.41 10.75
C LEU A 37 -8.19 -1.36 9.55
N ASP A 38 -9.37 -1.65 9.02
CA ASP A 38 -9.48 -2.20 7.67
C ASP A 38 -9.74 -1.06 6.69
N PHE A 39 -8.73 -0.65 5.93
CA PHE A 39 -8.83 0.45 4.98
C PHE A 39 -9.80 0.19 3.81
N ARG A 40 -10.36 -1.03 3.69
CA ARG A 40 -11.45 -1.34 2.76
C ARG A 40 -12.76 -0.69 3.19
N GLU A 41 -12.95 -0.50 4.49
CA GLU A 41 -14.13 0.13 5.08
C GLU A 41 -13.97 1.66 5.03
N TYR A 42 -14.63 2.28 4.05
CA TYR A 42 -14.49 3.71 3.77
C TYR A 42 -14.78 4.59 4.99
N ASP A 43 -15.91 4.34 5.67
CA ASP A 43 -16.34 5.17 6.80
C ASP A 43 -15.39 5.09 7.99
N GLU A 44 -14.84 3.90 8.27
CA GLU A 44 -13.85 3.70 9.33
C GLU A 44 -12.53 4.39 8.97
N TYR A 45 -12.07 4.23 7.74
CA TYR A 45 -10.83 4.86 7.27
C TYR A 45 -10.95 6.39 7.28
N ARG A 46 -12.07 6.92 6.80
CA ARG A 46 -12.35 8.35 6.82
C ARG A 46 -12.42 8.88 8.26
N LYS A 47 -13.08 8.15 9.16
CA LYS A 47 -13.17 8.52 10.58
C LYS A 47 -11.80 8.56 11.24
N ASP A 48 -10.95 7.56 11.00
CA ASP A 48 -9.59 7.54 11.56
C ASP A 48 -8.77 8.75 11.11
N VAL A 49 -8.81 9.08 9.81
CA VAL A 49 -8.13 10.25 9.25
C VAL A 49 -8.70 11.56 9.83
N MET A 50 -10.03 11.68 9.94
CA MET A 50 -10.69 12.84 10.51
C MET A 50 -10.32 13.08 11.99
N GLU A 51 -10.22 12.01 12.77
CA GLU A 51 -9.87 12.08 14.19
C GLU A 51 -8.39 12.41 14.39
N PHE A 52 -7.51 11.84 13.57
CA PHE A 52 -6.08 12.07 13.66
C PHE A 52 -5.65 13.44 13.10
N LYS A 53 -6.33 13.94 12.06
CA LYS A 53 -6.01 15.18 11.33
C LYS A 53 -4.56 15.21 10.81
N PRO A 54 -4.13 14.23 10.02
CA PRO A 54 -2.75 14.17 9.52
C PRO A 54 -2.45 15.26 8.50
N ASP A 55 -1.17 15.65 8.40
CA ASP A 55 -0.68 16.46 7.29
C ASP A 55 -0.40 15.64 6.01
N TYR A 56 -0.26 14.31 6.14
CA TYR A 56 0.03 13.38 5.04
C TYR A 56 -0.71 12.05 5.22
N LEU A 57 -1.29 11.52 4.15
CA LEU A 57 -1.89 10.18 4.14
C LEU A 57 -0.97 9.19 3.43
N PHE A 58 -0.44 8.21 4.15
CA PHE A 58 0.37 7.13 3.55
C PHE A 58 -0.46 5.86 3.45
N HIS A 59 -0.64 5.36 2.23
CA HIS A 59 -1.33 4.11 1.93
C HIS A 59 -0.30 3.03 1.53
N LEU A 60 0.12 2.26 2.53
CA LEU A 60 1.21 1.28 2.42
C LEU A 60 0.71 -0.16 2.23
N GLY A 61 -0.54 -0.42 2.64
CA GLY A 61 -1.13 -1.76 2.65
C GLY A 61 -1.45 -2.30 1.26
N ALA A 62 -1.21 -3.59 1.09
CA ALA A 62 -1.63 -4.37 -0.07
C ALA A 62 -1.55 -5.87 0.24
N TYR A 63 -2.32 -6.69 -0.46
CA TYR A 63 -1.96 -8.08 -0.64
C TYR A 63 -0.77 -8.19 -1.59
N THR A 64 0.23 -8.97 -1.18
CA THR A 64 1.52 -9.13 -1.87
C THR A 64 1.88 -10.59 -2.16
N ASP A 65 1.09 -11.55 -1.69
CA ASP A 65 1.23 -12.96 -2.06
C ASP A 65 0.56 -13.20 -3.42
N LEU A 66 1.38 -13.47 -4.44
CA LEU A 66 0.93 -13.66 -5.82
C LEU A 66 -0.04 -14.84 -5.96
N GLU A 67 0.22 -15.95 -5.26
CA GLU A 67 -0.61 -17.15 -5.34
C GLU A 67 -1.97 -16.92 -4.68
N PHE A 68 -1.98 -16.23 -3.54
CA PHE A 68 -3.22 -15.80 -2.91
C PHE A 68 -4.01 -14.88 -3.83
N CYS A 69 -3.35 -13.92 -4.48
CA CYS A 69 -4.01 -12.96 -5.36
C CYS A 69 -4.69 -13.63 -6.56
N GLU A 70 -4.01 -14.58 -7.21
CA GLU A 70 -4.59 -15.35 -8.32
C GLU A 70 -5.83 -16.16 -7.88
N LYS A 71 -5.79 -16.75 -6.68
CA LYS A 71 -6.90 -17.55 -6.15
C LYS A 71 -8.07 -16.72 -5.61
N ASN A 72 -7.82 -15.48 -5.18
CA ASN A 72 -8.79 -14.64 -4.47
C ASN A 72 -8.92 -13.26 -5.14
N ALA A 73 -9.27 -13.24 -6.42
CA ALA A 73 -9.27 -12.00 -7.20
C ALA A 73 -10.18 -10.91 -6.64
N GLY A 74 -11.41 -11.25 -6.21
CA GLY A 74 -12.35 -10.28 -5.64
C GLY A 74 -11.79 -9.60 -4.38
N ASP A 75 -11.26 -10.39 -3.45
CA ASP A 75 -10.63 -9.86 -2.23
C ASP A 75 -9.37 -9.03 -2.56
N THR A 76 -8.63 -9.44 -3.61
CA THR A 76 -7.46 -8.72 -4.08
C THR A 76 -7.81 -7.34 -4.62
N TYR A 77 -8.82 -7.22 -5.48
CA TYR A 77 -9.25 -5.92 -5.98
C TYR A 77 -9.85 -5.05 -4.86
N ALA A 78 -10.58 -5.64 -3.91
CA ALA A 78 -11.06 -4.90 -2.74
C ALA A 78 -9.90 -4.33 -1.91
N THR A 79 -8.84 -5.11 -1.69
CA THR A 79 -7.70 -4.69 -0.86
C THR A 79 -6.66 -3.83 -1.59
N ASN A 80 -6.43 -4.01 -2.89
CA ASN A 80 -5.36 -3.33 -3.62
C ASN A 80 -5.83 -2.15 -4.49
N THR A 81 -7.11 -2.19 -4.91
CA THR A 81 -7.71 -1.19 -5.80
C THR A 81 -8.71 -0.33 -5.04
N LEU A 82 -9.82 -0.90 -4.55
CA LEU A 82 -10.89 -0.13 -3.90
C LEU A 82 -10.40 0.65 -2.68
N SER A 83 -9.54 0.06 -1.87
CA SER A 83 -8.89 0.73 -0.73
C SER A 83 -8.05 1.94 -1.12
N ALA A 84 -7.42 1.91 -2.31
CA ALA A 84 -6.67 3.03 -2.84
C ALA A 84 -7.63 4.14 -3.28
N GLU A 85 -8.77 3.78 -3.88
CA GLU A 85 -9.84 4.74 -4.21
C GLU A 85 -10.35 5.44 -2.93
N ASN A 86 -10.61 4.67 -1.86
CA ASN A 86 -10.97 5.24 -0.56
C ASN A 86 -9.93 6.26 -0.09
N ALA A 87 -8.65 5.91 -0.15
CA ALA A 87 -7.56 6.81 0.25
C ALA A 87 -7.54 8.10 -0.59
N VAL A 88 -7.83 8.03 -1.89
CA VAL A 88 -7.91 9.19 -2.78
C VAL A 88 -9.07 10.11 -2.39
N TYR A 89 -10.26 9.56 -2.18
CA TYR A 89 -11.42 10.36 -1.77
C TYR A 89 -11.16 11.06 -0.44
N ILE A 90 -10.63 10.34 0.54
CA ILE A 90 -10.30 10.87 1.87
C ILE A 90 -9.22 11.96 1.77
N ALA A 91 -8.14 11.71 1.02
CA ALA A 91 -7.06 12.68 0.83
C ALA A 91 -7.57 13.97 0.17
N ASN A 92 -8.43 13.84 -0.84
CA ASN A 92 -9.03 14.97 -1.54
C ASN A 92 -10.02 15.77 -0.68
N GLU A 93 -10.73 15.10 0.21
CA GLU A 93 -11.69 15.70 1.15
C GLU A 93 -10.97 16.57 2.18
N PHE A 94 -9.90 16.05 2.77
CA PHE A 94 -9.11 16.76 3.78
C PHE A 94 -8.00 17.65 3.20
N ASP A 95 -7.87 17.69 1.88
CA ASP A 95 -6.83 18.44 1.13
C ASP A 95 -5.39 18.10 1.56
N ILE A 96 -5.13 16.81 1.80
CA ILE A 96 -3.82 16.29 2.23
C ILE A 96 -3.15 15.48 1.11
N PRO A 97 -1.82 15.51 0.97
CA PRO A 97 -1.08 14.70 0.02
C PRO A 97 -1.18 13.20 0.34
N LEU A 98 -1.40 12.39 -0.69
CA LEU A 98 -1.43 10.93 -0.63
C LEU A 98 -0.11 10.32 -1.11
N LEU A 99 0.57 9.54 -0.28
CA LEU A 99 1.62 8.62 -0.70
C LEU A 99 1.00 7.24 -0.99
N TYR A 100 1.15 6.75 -2.21
CA TYR A 100 0.73 5.42 -2.62
C TYR A 100 1.93 4.57 -3.03
N ILE A 101 2.02 3.37 -2.47
CA ILE A 101 3.07 2.41 -2.83
C ILE A 101 2.54 1.48 -3.92
N SER A 102 3.06 1.65 -5.13
CA SER A 102 2.83 0.74 -6.25
C SER A 102 3.95 -0.31 -6.34
N THR A 103 4.07 -0.99 -7.48
CA THR A 103 5.00 -2.10 -7.68
C THR A 103 5.64 -2.04 -9.05
N ALA A 104 6.92 -2.38 -9.14
CA ALA A 104 7.58 -2.62 -10.44
C ALA A 104 6.98 -3.83 -11.17
N GLY A 105 6.24 -4.70 -10.46
CA GLY A 105 5.53 -5.83 -11.06
C GLY A 105 4.38 -5.46 -12.01
N ILE A 106 4.10 -4.17 -12.23
CA ILE A 106 3.15 -3.72 -13.25
C ILE A 106 3.71 -3.76 -14.67
N PHE A 107 5.02 -4.01 -14.82
CA PHE A 107 5.68 -4.18 -16.11
C PHE A 107 5.83 -5.67 -16.47
N ASP A 108 5.91 -5.99 -17.76
CA ASP A 108 5.94 -7.36 -18.28
C ASP A 108 7.33 -8.01 -18.27
N GLY A 109 8.39 -7.22 -18.11
CA GLY A 109 9.77 -7.69 -18.11
C GLY A 109 10.38 -7.86 -19.51
N GLU A 110 9.79 -7.32 -20.56
CA GLU A 110 10.37 -7.33 -21.92
C GLU A 110 11.61 -6.41 -22.08
N LYS A 111 11.83 -5.47 -21.15
CA LYS A 111 12.98 -4.56 -21.10
C LYS A 111 13.86 -4.83 -19.88
N ASP A 112 15.15 -4.55 -20.01
CA ASP A 112 16.12 -4.64 -18.92
C ASP A 112 15.89 -3.59 -17.83
N LEU A 113 15.43 -2.40 -18.23
CA LEU A 113 15.18 -1.26 -17.35
C LEU A 113 13.87 -0.60 -17.76
N TYR A 114 13.09 -0.21 -16.75
CA TYR A 114 11.87 0.57 -16.89
C TYR A 114 12.02 1.92 -16.18
N ASP A 115 11.46 2.97 -16.77
CA ASP A 115 11.34 4.28 -16.16
C ASP A 115 9.87 4.71 -16.01
N ASP A 116 9.65 5.93 -15.48
CA ASP A 116 8.31 6.42 -15.17
C ASP A 116 7.46 6.71 -16.43
N TRP A 117 8.07 6.83 -17.60
CA TRP A 117 7.42 7.09 -18.89
C TRP A 117 7.03 5.81 -19.63
N ASP A 118 7.53 4.66 -19.19
CA ASP A 118 7.14 3.37 -19.76
C ASP A 118 5.68 3.04 -19.46
N ILE A 119 5.01 2.43 -20.46
CA ILE A 119 3.61 2.02 -20.37
C ILE A 119 3.54 0.70 -19.61
N PRO A 120 2.82 0.63 -18.47
CA PRO A 120 2.66 -0.63 -17.73
C PRO A 120 1.88 -1.68 -18.52
N ASN A 121 2.29 -2.94 -18.37
CA ASN A 121 1.64 -4.12 -18.94
C ASN A 121 1.52 -5.22 -17.85
N PRO A 122 0.61 -5.06 -16.88
CA PRO A 122 0.59 -5.88 -15.68
C PRO A 122 0.15 -7.32 -15.95
N LEU A 123 0.99 -8.27 -15.54
CA LEU A 123 0.74 -9.70 -15.65
C LEU A 123 0.19 -10.27 -14.32
N GLY A 124 -0.95 -10.96 -14.39
CA GLY A 124 -1.60 -11.55 -13.21
C GLY A 124 -2.47 -10.59 -12.39
N VAL A 125 -3.20 -11.13 -11.43
CA VAL A 125 -4.20 -10.43 -10.62
C VAL A 125 -3.56 -9.41 -9.68
N TYR A 126 -2.45 -9.78 -9.02
CA TYR A 126 -1.71 -8.87 -8.15
C TYR A 126 -1.29 -7.60 -8.90
N ALA A 127 -0.58 -7.75 -10.03
CA ALA A 127 -0.08 -6.62 -10.81
C ALA A 127 -1.23 -5.76 -11.35
N ARG A 128 -2.28 -6.38 -11.90
CA ARG A 128 -3.45 -5.65 -12.41
C ARG A 128 -4.14 -4.85 -11.31
N SER A 129 -4.35 -5.44 -10.13
CA SER A 129 -5.00 -4.73 -9.02
C SER A 129 -4.18 -3.53 -8.51
N LYS A 130 -2.85 -3.67 -8.41
CA LYS A 130 -1.96 -2.56 -8.04
C LYS A 130 -1.93 -1.47 -9.10
N PHE A 131 -1.90 -1.85 -10.38
CA PHE A 131 -1.93 -0.89 -11.48
C PHE A 131 -3.26 -0.13 -11.54
N MET A 132 -4.40 -0.79 -11.32
CA MET A 132 -5.70 -0.11 -11.24
C MET A 132 -5.75 0.90 -10.10
N GLY A 133 -5.23 0.53 -8.92
CA GLY A 133 -5.11 1.47 -7.79
C GLY A 133 -4.20 2.65 -8.13
N GLU A 134 -3.05 2.41 -8.75
CA GLU A 134 -2.14 3.48 -9.21
C GLU A 134 -2.81 4.42 -10.21
N ARG A 135 -3.49 3.88 -11.23
CA ARG A 135 -4.20 4.70 -12.22
C ARG A 135 -5.24 5.59 -11.56
N PHE A 136 -6.02 5.03 -10.64
CA PHE A 136 -7.02 5.79 -9.93
C PHE A 136 -6.41 6.93 -9.11
N VAL A 137 -5.29 6.69 -8.42
CA VAL A 137 -4.53 7.72 -7.69
C VAL A 137 -4.08 8.82 -8.65
N VAL A 138 -3.44 8.47 -9.77
CA VAL A 138 -2.90 9.43 -10.73
C VAL A 138 -4.00 10.28 -11.37
N GLU A 139 -5.15 9.69 -11.66
CA GLU A 139 -6.26 10.35 -12.36
C GLU A 139 -7.14 11.20 -11.45
N ASN A 140 -7.23 10.87 -10.15
CA ASN A 140 -8.25 11.43 -9.27
C ASN A 140 -7.70 12.15 -8.04
N ALA A 141 -6.47 11.89 -7.59
CA ALA A 141 -5.90 12.58 -6.43
C ALA A 141 -5.42 13.98 -6.80
N LYS A 142 -5.79 14.98 -5.99
CA LYS A 142 -5.36 16.39 -6.16
C LYS A 142 -3.86 16.56 -5.89
N ARG A 143 -3.35 15.83 -4.88
CA ARG A 143 -1.98 15.92 -4.38
C ARG A 143 -1.50 14.50 -4.06
N PHE A 144 -0.53 13.99 -4.79
CA PHE A 144 -0.06 12.63 -4.58
C PHE A 144 1.42 12.43 -4.90
N LEU A 145 1.96 11.33 -4.36
CA LEU A 145 3.22 10.72 -4.76
C LEU A 145 2.97 9.22 -4.94
N VAL A 146 3.28 8.68 -6.12
CA VAL A 146 3.28 7.25 -6.38
C VAL A 146 4.72 6.75 -6.38
N CYS A 147 5.02 5.73 -5.57
CA CYS A 147 6.31 5.06 -5.56
C CYS A 147 6.17 3.64 -6.10
N ARG A 148 6.69 3.37 -7.31
CA ARG A 148 6.75 2.02 -7.88
C ARG A 148 7.93 1.26 -7.27
N ALA A 149 7.69 0.53 -6.19
CA ALA A 149 8.74 -0.20 -5.49
C ALA A 149 9.07 -1.52 -6.20
N GLY A 150 10.37 -1.83 -6.32
CA GLY A 150 10.83 -3.14 -6.78
C GLY A 150 10.68 -4.23 -5.70
N TRP A 151 11.58 -5.20 -5.73
CA TRP A 151 11.63 -6.27 -4.73
C TRP A 151 12.11 -5.77 -3.36
N MET A 152 11.16 -5.25 -2.57
CA MET A 152 11.39 -4.92 -1.16
C MET A 152 11.66 -6.20 -0.33
N MET A 153 12.68 -6.16 0.52
CA MET A 153 13.08 -7.22 1.45
C MET A 153 13.38 -6.59 2.82
N GLY A 154 13.04 -7.24 3.93
CA GLY A 154 13.30 -6.70 5.28
C GLY A 154 12.44 -7.30 6.39
N ALA A 155 12.51 -6.72 7.59
CA ALA A 155 11.72 -7.05 8.80
C ALA A 155 11.70 -8.52 9.27
N GLY A 156 12.56 -9.37 8.70
CA GLY A 156 12.73 -10.77 9.10
C GLY A 156 11.57 -11.69 8.72
N PRO A 157 11.68 -12.99 9.05
CA PRO A 157 10.78 -14.04 8.54
C PRO A 157 9.35 -13.97 9.10
N LYS A 158 9.08 -13.12 10.10
CA LYS A 158 7.72 -12.95 10.65
C LYS A 158 6.85 -12.05 9.77
N LYS A 159 7.45 -11.05 9.10
CA LYS A 159 6.72 -10.00 8.36
C LYS A 159 6.97 -10.02 6.87
N ASP A 160 8.07 -10.62 6.41
CA ASP A 160 8.24 -10.91 4.98
C ASP A 160 7.30 -12.04 4.57
N LYS A 161 6.41 -11.78 3.60
CA LYS A 161 5.46 -12.75 3.02
C LYS A 161 5.88 -13.23 1.63
N LYS A 162 7.06 -12.81 1.15
CA LYS A 162 7.56 -13.09 -0.20
C LYS A 162 8.35 -14.39 -0.25
N PHE A 163 8.84 -14.71 -1.45
CA PHE A 163 9.61 -15.91 -1.74
C PHE A 163 10.81 -16.14 -0.80
N VAL A 164 11.51 -15.08 -0.37
CA VAL A 164 12.67 -15.19 0.53
C VAL A 164 12.28 -15.84 1.85
N GLN A 165 11.13 -15.49 2.43
CA GLN A 165 10.61 -16.15 3.63
C GLN A 165 10.40 -17.65 3.41
N LYS A 166 9.93 -18.07 2.22
CA LYS A 166 9.71 -19.50 1.90
C LYS A 166 11.01 -20.29 1.85
N LEU A 167 12.15 -19.65 1.57
CA LEU A 167 13.49 -20.27 1.55
C LEU A 167 14.17 -20.33 2.92
N MET A 168 13.77 -19.49 3.89
CA MET A 168 14.39 -19.43 5.22
C MET A 168 13.89 -20.51 6.21
N ARG A 169 13.13 -21.50 5.73
CA ARG A 169 12.59 -22.60 6.54
C ARG A 169 13.54 -23.79 6.59
#